data_AF-A0A2X4ULR4-F1
#
_entry.id   AF-A0A2X4ULR4-F1
#
_cell.length_a   1.000
_cell.length_b   1.000
_cell.length_c   1.000
_cell.angle_alpha   90.00
_cell.angle_beta   90.00
_cell.angle_gamma   90.00
#
_symmetry.space_group_name_H-M   'P 1'
#
loop_
_entity.id
_entity.type
_entity.pdbx_description
1 polymer ?
#
loop_
_entity_poly.entity_id
_entity_poly.type
_entity_poly.pdbx_seq_one_letter_code
_entity_poly.pdbx_strand_id
1 'polypeptide(L)'
;MTLYSRTDLPQGCMVVSSAVSVSAENSSIKIWLAEHRLLRTQGIIERLRLAVKNGELPADTDADSLGDYFAVFLHGLSIQARDGVTKERLLAAVNVALSALGDRH
;
A
#
# COMPACT_ATOMS: atom_id res chain seq x y z
N MET A 1 -5.85 -2.23 -10.27
CA MET A 1 -5.64 -3.65 -9.88
C MET A 1 -4.81 -4.44 -10.89
N THR A 2 -4.86 -4.10 -12.18
CA THR A 2 -4.08 -4.71 -13.27
C THR A 2 -2.54 -4.60 -13.13
N LEU A 3 -2.05 -3.71 -12.25
CA LEU A 3 -0.62 -3.52 -12.00
C LEU A 3 0.04 -4.68 -11.20
N TYR A 4 -0.75 -5.49 -10.48
CA TYR A 4 -0.24 -6.50 -9.54
C TYR A 4 -0.48 -7.95 -9.96
N SER A 5 -1.24 -8.18 -11.03
CA SER A 5 -1.71 -9.53 -11.41
C SER A 5 -1.49 -9.87 -12.89
N ARG A 6 -0.60 -9.13 -13.57
CA ARG A 6 -0.21 -9.42 -14.95
C ARG A 6 0.79 -10.57 -14.97
N THR A 7 0.52 -11.58 -15.79
CA THR A 7 1.39 -12.77 -15.94
C THR A 7 2.51 -12.57 -16.95
N ASP A 8 2.47 -11.47 -17.72
CA ASP A 8 3.40 -11.07 -18.77
C ASP A 8 4.49 -10.08 -18.30
N LEU A 9 4.49 -9.68 -17.02
CA LEU A 9 5.44 -8.77 -16.39
C LEU A 9 5.82 -9.30 -14.98
N PRO A 10 6.94 -8.85 -14.38
CA PRO A 10 7.25 -9.16 -12.98
C PRO A 10 6.05 -8.81 -12.09
N GLN A 11 5.56 -9.79 -11.32
CA GLN A 11 4.38 -9.59 -10.49
C GLN A 11 4.72 -8.72 -9.27
N GLY A 12 3.92 -7.67 -9.07
CA GLY A 12 4.10 -6.69 -8.00
C GLY A 12 4.46 -5.30 -8.52
N CYS A 13 4.33 -4.29 -7.67
CA CYS A 13 4.79 -2.95 -7.99
C CYS A 13 6.30 -2.90 -7.82
N MET A 14 7.07 -2.59 -8.88
CA MET A 14 8.54 -2.44 -8.80
C MET A 14 8.99 -1.48 -7.68
N VAL A 15 8.16 -0.50 -7.30
CA VAL A 15 8.45 0.46 -6.23
C VAL A 15 8.44 -0.19 -4.83
N VAL A 16 7.71 -1.30 -4.69
CA VAL A 16 7.59 -2.03 -3.42
C VAL A 16 8.48 -3.28 -3.41
N SER A 17 8.59 -3.99 -4.53
CA SER A 17 9.40 -5.22 -4.65
C SER A 17 10.92 -4.99 -4.68
N SER A 18 11.37 -3.74 -4.86
CA SER A 18 12.79 -3.37 -4.96
C SER A 18 13.51 -3.26 -3.61
N ALA A 19 12.86 -3.58 -2.49
CA ALA A 19 13.51 -3.55 -1.19
C ALA A 19 14.59 -4.64 -0.99
N VAL A 20 14.53 -5.75 -1.75
CA VAL A 20 15.27 -6.98 -1.39
C VAL A 20 16.52 -7.28 -2.23
N SER A 21 16.79 -6.57 -3.32
CA SER A 21 17.95 -6.85 -4.18
C SER A 21 18.57 -5.59 -4.75
N VAL A 22 19.11 -4.72 -3.88
CA VAL A 22 19.90 -3.58 -4.32
C VAL A 22 21.28 -3.67 -3.69
N SER A 23 22.27 -4.06 -4.50
CA SER A 23 23.69 -4.07 -4.16
C SER A 23 24.13 -2.69 -3.62
N ALA A 24 25.23 -2.65 -2.87
CA ALA A 24 25.73 -1.41 -2.27
C ALA A 24 26.01 -0.29 -3.31
N GLU A 25 26.21 -0.64 -4.58
CA GLU A 25 26.46 0.28 -5.70
C GLU A 25 25.24 1.12 -6.14
N ASN A 26 24.04 0.85 -5.63
CA ASN A 26 22.79 1.48 -6.09
C ASN A 26 22.08 2.30 -4.98
N SER A 27 22.85 3.04 -4.18
CA SER A 27 22.36 3.83 -3.03
C SER A 27 21.36 4.92 -3.42
N SER A 28 21.55 5.58 -4.56
CA SER A 28 20.63 6.60 -5.11
C SER A 28 19.25 6.03 -5.44
N ILE A 29 19.20 4.80 -5.98
CA ILE A 29 17.95 4.09 -6.27
C ILE A 29 17.23 3.72 -4.98
N LYS A 30 17.94 3.32 -3.91
CA LYS A 30 17.32 3.05 -2.60
C LYS A 30 16.64 4.29 -2.01
N ILE A 31 17.30 5.44 -2.09
CA ILE A 31 16.77 6.73 -1.59
C ILE A 31 15.53 7.12 -2.40
N TRP A 32 15.62 7.09 -3.73
CA TRP A 32 14.50 7.42 -4.62
C TRP A 32 13.27 6.53 -4.39
N LEU A 33 13.48 5.23 -4.15
CA LEU A 33 12.42 4.29 -3.81
C LEU A 33 11.80 4.55 -2.43
N ALA A 34 12.62 4.96 -1.45
CA ALA A 34 12.13 5.33 -0.12
C ALA A 34 11.28 6.60 -0.18
N GLU A 35 11.73 7.62 -0.91
CA GLU A 35 10.97 8.86 -1.16
C GLU A 35 9.63 8.57 -1.83
N HIS A 36 9.62 7.71 -2.85
CA HIS A 36 8.38 7.31 -3.51
C HIS A 36 7.40 6.57 -2.59
N ARG A 37 7.91 5.74 -1.67
CA ARG A 37 7.05 5.10 -0.66
C ARG A 37 6.47 6.13 0.30
N LEU A 38 7.28 7.08 0.78
CA LEU A 38 6.84 8.15 1.67
C LEU A 38 5.79 9.06 1.01
N LEU A 39 6.03 9.50 -0.23
CA LEU A 39 5.07 10.30 -1.00
C LEU A 39 3.74 9.58 -1.19
N ARG A 40 3.78 8.28 -1.43
CA ARG A 40 2.56 7.47 -1.57
C ARG A 40 1.81 7.36 -0.24
N THR A 41 2.50 7.18 0.88
CA THR A 41 1.88 7.18 2.22
C THR A 41 1.23 8.53 2.51
N GLN A 42 1.92 9.63 2.23
CA GLN A 42 1.37 10.99 2.41
C GLN A 42 0.09 11.20 1.62
N GLY A 43 0.03 10.80 0.36
CA GLY A 43 -1.18 10.91 -0.45
C GLY A 43 -2.36 10.08 0.09
N ILE A 44 -2.10 8.92 0.70
CA ILE A 44 -3.13 8.12 1.38
C ILE A 44 -3.66 8.87 2.61
N ILE A 45 -2.76 9.35 3.47
CA ILE A 45 -3.12 10.11 4.69
C ILE A 45 -3.94 11.35 4.32
N GLU A 46 -3.53 12.12 3.31
CA GLU A 46 -4.27 13.29 2.84
C GLU A 46 -5.69 12.95 2.39
N ARG A 47 -5.85 11.85 1.64
CA ARG A 47 -7.17 11.40 1.20
C ARG A 47 -8.05 10.95 2.37
N LEU A 48 -7.47 10.29 3.38
CA LEU A 48 -8.18 9.87 4.59
C LEU A 48 -8.62 11.07 5.43
N ARG A 49 -7.73 12.06 5.64
CA ARG A 49 -8.06 13.33 6.30
C ARG A 49 -9.20 14.06 5.59
N LEU A 50 -9.17 14.09 4.25
CA LEU A 50 -10.26 14.66 3.46
C LEU A 50 -11.58 13.89 3.65
N ALA A 51 -11.52 12.55 3.71
CA ALA A 51 -12.69 11.73 3.97
C ALA A 51 -13.31 12.03 5.34
N VAL A 52 -12.49 12.16 6.39
CA VAL A 52 -12.95 12.58 7.73
C VAL A 52 -13.60 13.95 7.66
N LYS A 53 -12.95 14.93 7.01
CA LYS A 53 -13.49 16.28 6.84
C LYS A 53 -14.82 16.31 6.08
N ASN A 54 -14.99 15.43 5.10
CA ASN A 54 -16.21 15.31 4.30
C ASN A 54 -17.31 14.47 4.99
N GLY A 55 -17.04 13.87 6.15
CA GLY A 55 -17.96 12.96 6.83
C GLY A 55 -18.10 11.58 6.16
N GLU A 56 -17.16 11.21 5.28
CA GLU A 56 -17.09 9.86 4.68
C GLU A 56 -16.57 8.81 5.67
N LEU A 57 -15.85 9.26 6.71
CA LEU A 57 -15.31 8.47 7.81
C LEU A 57 -15.76 9.07 9.16
N PRO A 58 -15.80 8.27 10.24
CA PRO A 58 -16.07 8.77 11.59
C PRO A 58 -15.18 9.96 11.97
N ALA A 59 -15.74 10.95 12.66
CA ALA A 59 -15.04 12.18 13.02
C ALA A 59 -13.85 11.98 13.97
N ASP A 60 -13.84 10.87 14.71
CA ASP A 60 -12.78 10.43 15.62
C ASP A 60 -11.74 9.50 14.95
N THR A 61 -11.82 9.30 13.63
CA THR A 61 -10.84 8.52 12.88
C THR A 61 -9.47 9.19 12.94
N ASP A 62 -8.49 8.48 13.50
CA ASP A 62 -7.07 8.83 13.36
C ASP A 62 -6.58 8.49 11.94
N ALA A 63 -6.71 9.48 11.04
CA ALA A 63 -6.38 9.34 9.63
C ALA A 63 -4.88 9.09 9.37
N ASP A 64 -4.00 9.55 10.25
CA ASP A 64 -2.56 9.35 10.14
C ASP A 64 -2.21 7.89 10.44
N SER A 65 -2.63 7.38 11.60
CA SER A 65 -2.43 5.98 11.98
C SER A 65 -3.08 5.02 10.98
N LEU A 66 -4.26 5.36 10.47
CA LEU A 66 -4.95 4.54 9.46
C LEU A 66 -4.20 4.56 8.12
N GLY A 67 -3.64 5.70 7.72
CA GLY A 67 -2.81 5.81 6.52
C GLY A 67 -1.52 5.01 6.62
N ASP A 68 -0.85 5.05 7.78
CA ASP A 68 0.34 4.23 8.06
C ASP A 68 0.03 2.74 8.00
N TYR A 69 -1.10 2.30 8.57
CA TYR A 69 -1.58 0.92 8.46
C TYR A 69 -1.72 0.50 7.00
N PHE A 70 -2.38 1.29 6.16
CA PHE A 70 -2.55 0.98 4.75
C PHE A 70 -1.22 0.98 3.98
N ALA A 71 -0.28 1.86 4.32
CA ALA A 71 1.04 1.88 3.73
C ALA A 71 1.80 0.57 4.01
N VAL A 72 1.85 0.15 5.27
CA VAL A 72 2.46 -1.13 5.69
C VAL A 72 1.76 -2.31 5.01
N PHE A 73 0.42 -2.33 5.01
CA PHE A 73 -0.36 -3.39 4.37
C PHE A 73 -0.05 -3.50 2.87
N LEU A 74 0.00 -2.38 2.15
CA LEU A 74 0.33 -2.36 0.72
C LEU A 74 1.75 -2.84 0.45
N HIS A 75 2.69 -2.62 1.36
CA HIS A 75 4.04 -3.17 1.25
C HIS A 75 4.04 -4.69 1.39
N GLY A 76 3.39 -5.22 2.44
CA GLY A 76 3.23 -6.66 2.63
C GLY A 76 2.49 -7.34 1.48
N LEU A 77 1.43 -6.72 0.95
CA LEU A 77 0.65 -7.25 -0.15
C LEU A 77 1.48 -7.43 -1.42
N SER A 78 2.39 -6.50 -1.73
CA SER A 78 3.27 -6.62 -2.90
C SER A 78 4.30 -7.74 -2.73
N ILE A 79 4.83 -7.94 -1.51
CA ILE A 79 5.76 -9.05 -1.21
C ILE A 79 5.03 -10.37 -1.40
N GLN A 80 3.84 -10.53 -0.84
CA GLN A 80 3.02 -11.74 -0.97
C GLN A 80 2.66 -12.04 -2.44
N ALA A 81 2.33 -11.01 -3.23
CA ALA A 81 2.07 -11.17 -4.66
C ALA A 81 3.31 -11.65 -5.42
N ARG A 82 4.48 -11.08 -5.13
CA ARG A 82 5.75 -11.50 -5.71
C ARG A 82 6.09 -12.95 -5.36
N ASP A 83 5.81 -13.36 -4.12
CA ASP A 83 6.09 -14.70 -3.61
C ASP A 83 5.03 -15.74 -4.07
N GLY A 84 4.11 -15.35 -4.96
CA GLY A 84 3.19 -16.27 -5.63
C GLY A 84 1.89 -16.57 -4.88
N VAL A 85 1.54 -15.76 -3.87
CA VAL A 85 0.22 -15.90 -3.22
C VAL A 85 -0.88 -15.64 -4.23
N THR A 86 -1.89 -16.50 -4.24
CA THR A 86 -2.97 -16.45 -5.23
C THR A 86 -3.76 -15.15 -5.14
N LYS A 87 -4.27 -14.70 -6.30
CA LYS A 87 -5.08 -13.48 -6.40
C LYS A 87 -6.27 -13.50 -5.45
N GLU A 88 -6.91 -14.66 -5.28
CA GLU A 88 -8.08 -14.85 -4.42
C GLU A 88 -7.71 -14.59 -2.95
N ARG A 89 -6.54 -15.07 -2.51
CA ARG A 89 -6.05 -14.84 -1.14
C ARG A 89 -5.64 -13.38 -0.92
N LEU A 90 -4.99 -12.76 -1.90
CA LEU A 90 -4.63 -11.34 -1.84
C LEU A 90 -5.88 -10.45 -1.77
N LEU A 91 -6.91 -10.77 -2.55
CA LEU A 91 -8.21 -10.09 -2.52
C LEU A 91 -8.90 -10.24 -1.17
N ALA A 92 -8.89 -11.45 -0.59
CA ALA A 92 -9.45 -11.67 0.74
C ALA A 92 -8.76 -10.80 1.80
N ALA A 93 -7.43 -10.69 1.75
CA ALA A 93 -6.66 -9.81 2.63
C ALA A 93 -7.01 -8.32 2.44
N VAL A 94 -7.22 -7.88 1.19
CA VAL A 94 -7.67 -6.50 0.91
C VAL A 94 -9.04 -6.23 1.53
N ASN A 95 -9.99 -7.17 1.42
CA ASN A 95 -11.31 -7.00 2.01
C ASN A 95 -11.23 -6.84 3.54
N VAL A 96 -10.34 -7.59 4.21
CA VAL A 96 -10.08 -7.42 5.65
C VAL A 96 -9.47 -6.05 5.95
N ALA A 97 -8.51 -5.59 5.16
CA ALA A 97 -7.94 -4.26 5.37
C ALA A 97 -8.98 -3.14 5.19
N LEU A 98 -9.89 -3.29 4.23
CA LEU A 98 -10.96 -2.31 3.98
C LEU A 98 -11.97 -2.21 5.12
N SER A 99 -12.17 -3.25 5.93
CA SER A 99 -13.05 -3.14 7.11
C SER A 99 -12.47 -2.21 8.18
N ALA A 100 -11.19 -1.84 8.11
CA ALA A 100 -10.59 -0.84 8.99
C ALA A 100 -11.04 0.60 8.68
N LEU A 101 -11.66 0.85 7.53
CA LEU A 101 -12.23 2.17 7.18
C LEU A 101 -13.54 2.47 7.93
N GLY A 102 -14.07 1.51 8.70
CA GLY A 102 -15.38 1.65 9.35
C GLY A 102 -16.53 1.48 8.36
N ASP A 103 -17.65 0.94 8.84
CA ASP A 103 -18.87 0.88 8.04
C ASP A 103 -19.47 2.28 7.90
N ARG A 104 -19.91 2.63 6.69
CA ARG A 104 -20.73 3.82 6.46
C ARG A 104 -22.04 3.65 7.24
N HIS A 105 -22.26 4.47 8.26
CA HIS A 105 -23.59 4.65 8.85
C HIS A 105 -24.53 5.36 7.86
#